data_AF-A0A5C6EYC3-F1
#
_entry.id   AF-A0A5C6EYC3-F1
#
_cell.length_a   1.000
_cell.length_b   1.000
_cell.length_c   1.000
_cell.angle_alpha   90.00
_cell.angle_beta   90.00
_cell.angle_gamma   90.00
#
_symmetry.space_group_name_H-M   'P 1'
#
loop_
_entity.id
_entity.type
_entity.pdbx_description
1 polymer ?
#
loop_
_entity_poly.entity_id
_entity_poly.type
_entity_poly.pdbx_seq_one_letter_code
_entity_poly.pdbx_strand_id
1 'polypeptide(L)'
;MKFTKPILVSIITALESASLIYADGITIPANGKLYVNSGTLTVPGDILNLGILQVSTGTITVAGNWINDGTFISGVGTVEFSGATGQTISGETAFYNFFCTKAGETLTFDADKTQTITSLLKLQGDIGNYIRLRSTIDGTRWKIDLQGTWSVNYVDIKDSDNINSNWIEPNVWIDSGNNSGWGNEPTPTPTPAVTPTPEICCNVVSIKLFPKKLRLKKGKSKSVTATLIGKKACLVEGERIKARITKGRRHIRISPKCTITDSNGQAEFIITARKGIRHARVRFRSWDVRKVLRVKLVHGQEDP
;
A
#
# COMPACT_ATOMS: atom_id res chain seq x y z
N MET A 1 -43.09 -31.68 -32.77
CA MET A 1 -41.88 -31.08 -32.18
C MET A 1 -41.02 -30.51 -33.30
N LYS A 2 -41.02 -29.18 -33.49
CA LYS A 2 -40.10 -28.51 -34.42
C LYS A 2 -38.75 -28.36 -33.70
N PHE A 3 -37.78 -29.18 -34.06
CA PHE A 3 -36.38 -28.93 -33.72
C PHE A 3 -35.87 -27.82 -34.65
N THR A 4 -35.89 -26.58 -34.17
CA THR A 4 -35.15 -25.48 -34.78
C THR A 4 -33.66 -25.79 -34.61
N LYS A 5 -33.05 -26.39 -35.64
CA LYS A 5 -31.59 -26.48 -35.75
C LYS A 5 -31.04 -25.05 -35.84
N PRO A 6 -30.02 -24.66 -35.05
CA PRO A 6 -29.33 -23.40 -35.30
C PRO A 6 -28.74 -23.49 -36.71
N ILE A 7 -29.08 -22.52 -37.56
CA ILE A 7 -28.58 -22.45 -38.93
C ILE A 7 -27.10 -22.10 -38.81
N LEU A 8 -26.24 -23.07 -39.11
CA LEU A 8 -24.79 -22.91 -39.20
C LEU A 8 -24.50 -22.14 -40.50
N VAL A 9 -24.40 -20.84 -40.37
CA VAL A 9 -24.04 -19.95 -41.47
C VAL A 9 -22.56 -19.62 -41.33
N SER A 10 -21.70 -20.33 -42.06
CA SER A 10 -20.31 -19.90 -42.27
C SER A 10 -20.29 -18.77 -43.31
N ILE A 11 -20.77 -17.58 -42.94
CA ILE A 11 -20.54 -16.38 -43.75
C ILE A 11 -19.13 -15.88 -43.39
N ILE A 12 -18.22 -15.90 -44.37
CA ILE A 12 -17.04 -15.03 -44.37
C ILE A 12 -17.58 -13.63 -44.64
N THR A 13 -17.99 -12.91 -43.60
CA THR A 13 -18.38 -11.50 -43.71
C THR A 13 -17.15 -10.69 -43.36
N ALA A 14 -16.57 -10.06 -44.37
CA ALA A 14 -15.66 -8.95 -44.18
C ALA A 14 -16.50 -7.67 -44.25
N LEU A 15 -16.47 -6.86 -43.20
CA LEU A 15 -16.95 -5.48 -43.31
C LEU A 15 -15.87 -4.69 -44.05
N GLU A 16 -16.20 -4.09 -45.19
CA GLU A 16 -15.33 -3.15 -45.90
C GLU A 16 -15.58 -1.72 -45.39
N SER A 17 -14.67 -0.79 -45.67
CA SER A 17 -14.65 0.55 -45.06
C SER A 17 -16.02 1.25 -45.06
N ALA A 18 -16.41 1.82 -43.90
CA ALA A 18 -17.67 2.54 -43.69
C ALA A 18 -18.96 1.68 -43.76
N SER A 19 -18.86 0.35 -43.72
CA SER A 19 -20.04 -0.52 -43.58
C SER A 19 -20.49 -0.63 -42.11
N LEU A 20 -21.81 -0.56 -41.90
CA LEU A 20 -22.49 -0.78 -40.62
C LEU A 20 -23.28 -2.09 -40.72
N ILE A 21 -23.05 -3.01 -39.79
CA ILE A 21 -23.87 -4.22 -39.63
C ILE A 21 -24.56 -4.19 -38.27
N TYR A 22 -25.86 -4.49 -38.29
CA TYR A 22 -26.68 -4.69 -37.09
C TYR A 22 -27.07 -6.17 -36.98
N ALA A 23 -26.84 -6.77 -35.82
CA ALA A 23 -27.26 -8.14 -35.52
C ALA A 23 -27.79 -8.19 -34.09
N ASP A 24 -28.99 -8.74 -33.88
CA ASP A 24 -29.62 -8.80 -32.55
C ASP A 24 -28.75 -9.57 -31.53
N GLY A 25 -28.01 -10.58 -31.98
CA GLY A 25 -26.95 -11.25 -31.25
C GLY A 25 -26.04 -11.98 -32.23
N ILE A 26 -24.82 -12.33 -31.79
CA ILE A 26 -23.83 -12.99 -32.64
C ILE A 26 -23.25 -14.21 -31.92
N THR A 27 -23.17 -15.33 -32.64
CA THR A 27 -22.35 -16.48 -32.25
C THR A 27 -21.35 -16.77 -33.34
N ILE A 28 -20.06 -16.70 -33.03
CA ILE A 28 -18.96 -17.10 -33.91
C ILE A 28 -18.58 -18.52 -33.49
N PRO A 29 -18.85 -19.55 -34.30
CA PRO A 29 -18.53 -20.93 -33.93
C PRO A 29 -17.01 -21.16 -33.90
N ALA A 30 -16.55 -22.27 -33.32
CA ALA A 30 -15.12 -22.54 -33.09
C ALA A 30 -14.21 -22.43 -34.34
N ASN A 31 -14.73 -22.75 -35.52
CA ASN A 31 -14.02 -22.62 -36.80
C ASN A 31 -14.45 -21.39 -37.62
N GLY A 32 -15.37 -20.60 -37.07
CA GLY A 32 -15.89 -19.37 -37.68
C GLY A 32 -14.90 -18.22 -37.55
N LYS A 33 -14.96 -17.30 -38.50
CA LYS A 33 -14.18 -16.06 -38.50
C LYS A 33 -15.09 -14.89 -38.83
N LEU A 34 -15.01 -13.84 -38.03
CA LEU A 34 -15.69 -12.57 -38.30
C LEU A 34 -14.66 -11.44 -38.36
N TYR A 35 -14.61 -10.75 -39.50
CA TYR A 35 -13.67 -9.66 -39.75
C TYR A 35 -14.42 -8.33 -39.80
N VAL A 36 -14.27 -7.52 -38.76
CA VAL A 36 -14.84 -6.16 -38.68
C VAL A 36 -13.98 -5.16 -39.45
N ASN A 37 -12.68 -5.42 -39.60
CA ASN A 37 -11.71 -4.56 -40.28
C ASN A 37 -11.80 -3.10 -39.79
N SER A 38 -12.20 -2.18 -40.66
CA SER A 38 -12.39 -0.74 -40.38
C SER A 38 -13.87 -0.34 -40.29
N GLY A 39 -14.80 -1.29 -40.39
CA GLY A 39 -16.24 -1.06 -40.30
C GLY A 39 -16.74 -0.89 -38.86
N THR A 40 -18.06 -0.72 -38.74
CA THR A 40 -18.75 -0.71 -37.44
C THR A 40 -19.68 -1.91 -37.34
N LEU A 41 -19.54 -2.67 -36.26
CA LEU A 41 -20.42 -3.77 -35.91
C LEU A 41 -21.24 -3.36 -34.67
N THR A 42 -22.56 -3.30 -34.80
CA THR A 42 -23.46 -3.00 -33.68
C THR A 42 -24.29 -4.22 -33.32
N VAL A 43 -24.20 -4.65 -32.07
CA VAL A 43 -24.86 -5.85 -31.55
C VAL A 43 -25.65 -5.49 -30.30
N PRO A 44 -26.98 -5.31 -30.38
CA PRO A 44 -27.80 -5.00 -29.22
C PRO A 44 -27.86 -6.10 -28.16
N GLY A 45 -27.73 -7.36 -28.56
CA GLY A 45 -27.66 -8.51 -27.66
C GLY A 45 -26.24 -9.04 -27.53
N ASP A 46 -26.14 -10.34 -27.26
CA ASP A 46 -24.90 -10.97 -26.83
C ASP A 46 -23.95 -11.24 -28.00
N ILE A 47 -22.65 -11.12 -27.72
CA ILE A 47 -21.57 -11.64 -28.57
C ILE A 47 -20.97 -12.87 -27.88
N LEU A 48 -21.12 -14.03 -28.51
CA LEU A 48 -20.43 -15.26 -28.15
C LEU A 48 -19.36 -15.58 -29.19
N ASN A 49 -18.09 -15.39 -28.83
CA ASN A 49 -16.96 -15.77 -29.68
C ASN A 49 -16.36 -17.10 -29.22
N LEU A 50 -16.55 -18.16 -30.02
CA LEU A 50 -15.84 -19.44 -29.88
C LEU A 50 -14.70 -19.57 -30.90
N GLY A 51 -14.69 -18.73 -31.94
CA GLY A 51 -13.76 -18.80 -33.07
C GLY A 51 -12.80 -17.60 -33.11
N ILE A 52 -12.70 -16.94 -34.27
CA ILE A 52 -11.87 -15.73 -34.43
C ILE A 52 -12.76 -14.51 -34.68
N LEU A 53 -12.67 -13.52 -33.81
CA LEU A 53 -13.23 -12.18 -34.01
C LEU A 53 -12.06 -11.21 -34.19
N GLN A 54 -11.98 -10.55 -35.33
CA GLN A 54 -10.89 -9.63 -35.63
C GLN A 54 -11.39 -8.23 -36.01
N VAL A 55 -10.73 -7.23 -35.46
CA VAL A 55 -10.88 -5.82 -35.78
C VAL A 55 -9.52 -5.27 -36.24
N SER A 56 -9.52 -4.33 -37.19
CA SER A 56 -8.30 -3.61 -37.59
C SER A 56 -8.31 -2.21 -36.97
N THR A 57 -9.16 -1.32 -37.45
CA THR A 57 -9.35 0.06 -36.93
C THR A 57 -10.81 0.36 -36.62
N GLY A 58 -11.69 -0.62 -36.85
CA GLY A 58 -13.13 -0.49 -36.73
C GLY A 58 -13.62 -0.45 -35.28
N THR A 59 -14.93 -0.43 -35.14
CA THR A 59 -15.60 -0.37 -33.83
C THR A 59 -16.60 -1.52 -33.69
N ILE A 60 -16.62 -2.15 -32.52
CA ILE A 60 -17.68 -3.05 -32.10
C ILE A 60 -18.45 -2.37 -30.98
N THR A 61 -19.74 -2.12 -31.18
CA THR A 61 -20.65 -1.65 -30.14
C THR A 61 -21.50 -2.83 -29.70
N VAL A 62 -21.46 -3.19 -28.42
CA VAL A 62 -22.23 -4.30 -27.85
C VAL A 62 -23.09 -3.80 -26.70
N ALA A 63 -24.37 -4.18 -26.67
CA ALA A 63 -25.29 -3.84 -25.58
C ALA A 63 -25.73 -5.05 -24.74
N GLY A 64 -25.51 -6.28 -25.22
CA GLY A 64 -25.63 -7.51 -24.43
C GLY A 64 -24.30 -7.98 -23.84
N ASN A 65 -24.23 -9.23 -23.43
CA ASN A 65 -23.03 -9.81 -22.83
C ASN A 65 -21.90 -9.98 -23.86
N TRP A 66 -20.67 -9.88 -23.40
CA TRP A 66 -19.47 -10.23 -24.16
C TRP A 66 -18.90 -11.53 -23.61
N ILE A 67 -18.88 -12.59 -24.41
CA ILE A 67 -18.30 -13.88 -24.05
C ILE A 67 -17.20 -14.19 -25.06
N ASN A 68 -15.94 -14.21 -24.60
CA ASN A 68 -14.79 -14.55 -25.42
C ASN A 68 -14.12 -15.85 -24.93
N ASP A 69 -14.59 -16.98 -25.47
CA ASP A 69 -13.97 -18.30 -25.29
C ASP A 69 -13.06 -18.70 -26.48
N GLY A 70 -13.02 -17.86 -27.52
CA GLY A 70 -12.15 -17.97 -28.68
C GLY A 70 -11.05 -16.91 -28.70
N THR A 71 -10.59 -16.57 -29.90
CA THR A 71 -9.55 -15.57 -30.12
C THR A 71 -10.17 -14.25 -30.56
N PHE A 72 -9.96 -13.20 -29.76
CA PHE A 72 -10.21 -11.82 -30.17
C PHE A 72 -8.90 -11.15 -30.60
N ILE A 73 -8.87 -10.59 -31.82
CA ILE A 73 -7.74 -9.84 -32.36
C ILE A 73 -8.20 -8.38 -32.50
N SER A 74 -7.78 -7.53 -31.57
CA SER A 74 -8.29 -6.15 -31.48
C SER A 74 -7.79 -5.22 -32.58
N GLY A 75 -6.62 -5.50 -33.16
CA GLY A 75 -5.90 -4.50 -33.96
C GLY A 75 -5.68 -3.23 -33.13
N VAL A 76 -6.01 -2.08 -33.73
CA VAL A 76 -6.11 -0.78 -33.06
C VAL A 76 -7.57 -0.30 -32.94
N GLY A 77 -8.53 -1.23 -33.01
CA GLY A 77 -9.96 -0.95 -32.98
C GLY A 77 -10.51 -0.68 -31.58
N THR A 78 -11.82 -0.44 -31.53
CA THR A 78 -12.54 -0.09 -30.31
C THR A 78 -13.65 -1.09 -30.02
N VAL A 79 -13.79 -1.48 -28.75
CA VAL A 79 -15.00 -2.14 -28.24
C VAL A 79 -15.70 -1.17 -27.28
N GLU A 80 -16.96 -0.87 -27.58
CA GLU A 80 -17.83 -0.02 -26.79
C GLU A 80 -18.99 -0.83 -26.18
N PHE A 81 -19.02 -0.85 -24.85
CA PHE A 81 -20.07 -1.43 -24.02
C PHE A 81 -21.16 -0.38 -23.78
N SER A 82 -22.36 -0.67 -24.27
CA SER A 82 -23.48 0.27 -24.43
C SER A 82 -24.82 -0.26 -23.91
N GLY A 83 -24.77 -1.27 -23.03
CA GLY A 83 -25.93 -1.88 -22.39
C GLY A 83 -26.76 -0.89 -21.58
N ALA A 84 -27.95 -1.34 -21.18
CA ALA A 84 -28.85 -0.56 -20.33
C ALA A 84 -29.31 -1.30 -19.07
N THR A 85 -29.09 -2.61 -18.99
CA THR A 85 -29.54 -3.49 -17.90
C THR A 85 -28.38 -4.18 -17.20
N GLY A 86 -27.14 -3.77 -17.48
CA GLY A 86 -25.92 -4.47 -17.10
C GLY A 86 -25.43 -5.43 -18.18
N GLN A 87 -24.11 -5.58 -18.28
CA GLN A 87 -23.43 -6.48 -19.19
C GLN A 87 -22.44 -7.33 -18.42
N THR A 88 -22.40 -8.63 -18.72
CA THR A 88 -21.36 -9.54 -18.25
C THR A 88 -20.27 -9.64 -19.32
N ILE A 89 -19.02 -9.54 -18.89
CA ILE A 89 -17.82 -9.65 -19.71
C ILE A 89 -17.06 -10.89 -19.24
N SER A 90 -17.23 -11.97 -19.99
CA SER A 90 -16.75 -13.31 -19.66
C SER A 90 -15.58 -13.75 -20.52
N GLY A 91 -14.74 -14.60 -19.93
CA GLY A 91 -13.46 -15.02 -20.51
C GLY A 91 -12.36 -13.97 -20.35
N GLU A 92 -11.19 -14.25 -20.91
CA GLU A 92 -10.07 -13.30 -20.94
C GLU A 92 -10.02 -12.64 -22.31
N THR A 93 -10.00 -11.31 -22.33
CA THR A 93 -9.96 -10.54 -23.58
C THR A 93 -8.91 -9.46 -23.51
N ALA A 94 -8.10 -9.36 -24.58
CA ALA A 94 -7.19 -8.25 -24.80
C ALA A 94 -7.84 -7.22 -25.73
N PHE A 95 -8.26 -6.09 -25.17
CA PHE A 95 -8.82 -4.97 -25.90
C PHE A 95 -7.71 -3.96 -26.27
N TYR A 96 -7.89 -3.28 -27.39
CA TYR A 96 -7.09 -2.10 -27.70
C TYR A 96 -7.69 -0.88 -27.00
N ASN A 97 -8.87 -0.44 -27.44
CA ASN A 97 -9.69 0.53 -26.70
C ASN A 97 -10.90 -0.18 -26.06
N PHE A 98 -11.12 0.06 -24.78
CA PHE A 98 -12.29 -0.42 -24.02
C PHE A 98 -13.11 0.78 -23.55
N PHE A 99 -14.31 0.96 -24.11
CA PHE A 99 -15.16 2.12 -23.82
C PHE A 99 -16.47 1.70 -23.15
N CYS A 100 -16.92 2.48 -22.19
CA CYS A 100 -18.31 2.52 -21.74
C CYS A 100 -18.65 3.97 -21.42
N THR A 101 -19.56 4.55 -22.21
CA THR A 101 -19.98 5.95 -22.08
C THR A 101 -21.44 6.10 -21.66
N LYS A 102 -22.08 4.98 -21.32
CA LYS A 102 -23.45 4.93 -20.84
C LYS A 102 -23.47 5.03 -19.31
N ALA A 103 -23.82 6.20 -18.79
CA ALA A 103 -23.93 6.41 -17.35
C ALA A 103 -24.94 5.45 -16.69
N GLY A 104 -24.61 5.00 -15.47
CA GLY A 104 -25.42 4.08 -14.68
C GLY A 104 -25.26 2.60 -15.04
N GLU A 105 -24.54 2.27 -16.12
CA GLU A 105 -24.36 0.90 -16.57
C GLU A 105 -23.56 0.06 -15.57
N THR A 106 -23.85 -1.24 -15.49
CA THR A 106 -23.11 -2.18 -14.65
C THR A 106 -22.34 -3.18 -15.51
N LEU A 107 -21.02 -3.13 -15.46
CA LEU A 107 -20.13 -4.08 -16.10
C LEU A 107 -19.67 -5.11 -15.07
N THR A 108 -20.04 -6.37 -15.30
CA THR A 108 -19.71 -7.49 -14.41
C THR A 108 -18.67 -8.37 -15.07
N PHE A 109 -17.55 -8.61 -14.40
CA PHE A 109 -16.41 -9.37 -14.92
C PHE A 109 -16.31 -10.72 -14.23
N ASP A 110 -15.93 -11.76 -14.98
CA ASP A 110 -15.66 -13.07 -14.40
C ASP A 110 -14.58 -12.97 -13.30
N ALA A 111 -14.84 -13.57 -12.14
CA ALA A 111 -13.90 -13.59 -11.04
C ALA A 111 -12.59 -14.30 -11.45
N ASP A 112 -11.45 -13.81 -10.96
CA ASP A 112 -10.10 -14.26 -11.27
C ASP A 112 -9.65 -14.16 -12.74
N LYS A 113 -10.51 -13.71 -13.65
CA LYS A 113 -10.18 -13.50 -15.07
C LYS A 113 -9.58 -12.12 -15.31
N THR A 114 -8.68 -12.07 -16.29
CA THR A 114 -7.97 -10.84 -16.66
C THR A 114 -8.56 -10.22 -17.92
N GLN A 115 -8.91 -8.95 -17.85
CA GLN A 115 -9.11 -8.11 -19.03
C GLN A 115 -7.87 -7.25 -19.25
N THR A 116 -7.26 -7.34 -20.43
CA THR A 116 -6.11 -6.51 -20.79
C THR A 116 -6.57 -5.35 -21.66
N ILE A 117 -6.20 -4.12 -21.32
CA ILE A 117 -6.47 -2.94 -22.14
C ILE A 117 -5.13 -2.33 -22.55
N THR A 118 -4.83 -2.38 -23.85
CA THR A 118 -3.50 -2.02 -24.36
C THR A 118 -3.36 -0.54 -24.76
N SER A 119 -4.47 0.20 -24.92
CA SER A 119 -4.44 1.61 -25.33
C SER A 119 -5.28 2.54 -24.44
N LEU A 120 -6.61 2.60 -24.60
CA LEU A 120 -7.44 3.55 -23.84
C LEU A 120 -8.58 2.82 -23.11
N LEU A 121 -8.59 2.93 -21.78
CA LEU A 121 -9.76 2.65 -20.96
C LEU A 121 -10.58 3.94 -20.80
N LYS A 122 -11.76 4.00 -21.40
CA LYS A 122 -12.67 5.15 -21.28
C LYS A 122 -13.96 4.73 -20.59
N LEU A 123 -14.15 5.21 -19.35
CA LEU A 123 -15.38 4.99 -18.58
C LEU A 123 -15.95 6.36 -18.21
N GLN A 124 -17.14 6.68 -18.69
CA GLN A 124 -17.77 7.99 -18.49
C GLN A 124 -19.17 7.80 -17.91
N GLY A 125 -19.26 7.76 -16.58
CA GLY A 125 -20.52 7.89 -15.88
C GLY A 125 -20.93 9.35 -15.71
N ASP A 126 -22.02 9.56 -14.97
CA ASP A 126 -22.52 10.90 -14.62
C ASP A 126 -22.74 11.02 -13.11
N ILE A 127 -22.90 12.25 -12.64
CA ILE A 127 -23.28 12.52 -11.26
C ILE A 127 -24.56 11.74 -10.88
N GLY A 128 -24.47 10.94 -9.81
CA GLY A 128 -25.56 10.07 -9.37
C GLY A 128 -25.79 8.81 -10.21
N ASN A 129 -25.16 8.69 -11.39
CA ASN A 129 -25.28 7.56 -12.32
C ASN A 129 -23.89 7.00 -12.64
N TYR A 130 -23.25 6.44 -11.61
CA TYR A 130 -21.92 5.86 -11.73
C TYR A 130 -21.95 4.60 -12.59
N ILE A 131 -20.96 4.42 -13.46
CA ILE A 131 -20.71 3.12 -14.08
C ILE A 131 -20.16 2.19 -13.00
N ARG A 132 -20.80 1.04 -12.81
CA ARG A 132 -20.41 0.06 -11.78
C ARG A 132 -19.52 -1.00 -12.39
N LEU A 133 -18.34 -1.19 -11.84
CA LEU A 133 -17.47 -2.32 -12.16
C LEU A 133 -17.57 -3.34 -11.01
N ARG A 134 -17.93 -4.58 -11.34
CA ARG A 134 -18.22 -5.63 -10.36
C ARG A 134 -17.58 -6.96 -10.75
N SER A 135 -17.28 -7.78 -9.75
CA SER A 135 -16.99 -9.20 -9.94
C SER A 135 -18.29 -10.01 -10.03
N THR A 136 -18.27 -11.12 -10.76
CA THR A 136 -19.31 -12.15 -10.72
C THR A 136 -19.39 -12.87 -9.37
N ILE A 137 -18.32 -12.83 -8.56
CA ILE A 137 -18.25 -13.43 -7.23
C ILE A 137 -17.81 -12.37 -6.21
N ASP A 138 -18.73 -12.00 -5.32
CA ASP A 138 -18.45 -11.07 -4.22
C ASP A 138 -17.28 -11.56 -3.36
N GLY A 139 -16.29 -10.69 -3.13
CA GLY A 139 -15.08 -10.99 -2.36
C GLY A 139 -13.94 -11.62 -3.17
N THR A 140 -14.20 -12.10 -4.38
CA THR A 140 -13.15 -12.57 -5.30
C THR A 140 -12.90 -11.53 -6.38
N ARG A 141 -11.64 -11.10 -6.51
CA ARG A 141 -11.31 -10.03 -7.45
C ARG A 141 -11.38 -10.49 -8.90
N TRP A 142 -11.94 -9.67 -9.79
CA TRP A 142 -11.62 -9.71 -11.21
C TRP A 142 -10.34 -8.92 -11.47
N LYS A 143 -9.63 -9.18 -12.57
CA LYS A 143 -8.33 -8.54 -12.86
C LYS A 143 -8.41 -7.64 -14.07
N ILE A 144 -7.72 -6.51 -13.99
CA ILE A 144 -7.47 -5.61 -15.11
C ILE A 144 -5.96 -5.41 -15.29
N ASP A 145 -5.48 -5.49 -16.52
CA ASP A 145 -4.13 -5.08 -16.90
C ASP A 145 -4.24 -3.90 -17.86
N LEU A 146 -4.22 -2.67 -17.31
CA LEU A 146 -4.19 -1.46 -18.13
C LEU A 146 -2.76 -1.10 -18.50
N GLN A 147 -2.37 -1.36 -19.75
CA GLN A 147 -1.03 -1.07 -20.27
C GLN A 147 -0.94 0.31 -20.95
N GLY A 148 -2.09 0.98 -21.14
CA GLY A 148 -2.18 2.27 -21.80
C GLY A 148 -2.66 3.41 -20.89
N THR A 149 -3.42 4.33 -21.46
CA THR A 149 -3.99 5.50 -20.78
C THR A 149 -5.42 5.26 -20.31
N TRP A 150 -5.90 6.12 -19.41
CA TRP A 150 -7.28 6.08 -18.93
C TRP A 150 -7.96 7.44 -19.03
N SER A 151 -9.28 7.39 -19.24
CA SER A 151 -10.20 8.50 -19.07
C SER A 151 -11.41 7.96 -18.30
N VAL A 152 -11.31 7.93 -16.98
CA VAL A 152 -12.24 7.24 -16.07
C VAL A 152 -12.86 8.26 -15.13
N ASN A 153 -14.17 8.43 -15.21
CA ASN A 153 -14.93 9.42 -14.45
C ASN A 153 -16.31 8.89 -14.05
N TYR A 154 -16.76 9.25 -12.84
CA TYR A 154 -17.98 8.76 -12.21
C TYR A 154 -18.12 7.23 -12.27
N VAL A 155 -17.16 6.52 -11.68
CA VAL A 155 -17.19 5.04 -11.57
C VAL A 155 -17.33 4.57 -10.14
N ASP A 156 -17.98 3.43 -9.95
CA ASP A 156 -18.08 2.75 -8.67
C ASP A 156 -17.45 1.37 -8.84
N ILE A 157 -16.40 1.07 -8.09
CA ILE A 157 -15.55 -0.10 -8.30
C ILE A 157 -15.64 -1.00 -7.08
N LYS A 158 -15.81 -2.31 -7.30
CA LYS A 158 -15.74 -3.33 -6.25
C LYS A 158 -15.02 -4.57 -6.78
N ASP A 159 -14.27 -5.23 -5.88
CA ASP A 159 -13.62 -6.51 -6.13
C ASP A 159 -12.73 -6.48 -7.39
N SER A 160 -11.93 -5.44 -7.58
CA SER A 160 -11.05 -5.29 -8.76
C SER A 160 -9.57 -5.27 -8.40
N ASP A 161 -8.76 -6.03 -9.13
CA ASP A 161 -7.30 -5.99 -9.03
C ASP A 161 -6.68 -5.45 -10.32
N ASN A 162 -6.17 -4.22 -10.28
CA ASN A 162 -5.29 -3.74 -11.35
C ASN A 162 -3.89 -4.34 -11.16
N ILE A 163 -3.56 -5.31 -12.00
CA ILE A 163 -2.30 -6.05 -11.95
C ILE A 163 -1.15 -5.33 -12.66
N ASN A 164 -1.43 -4.19 -13.32
CA ASN A 164 -0.39 -3.34 -13.87
C ASN A 164 0.33 -2.56 -12.76
N SER A 165 1.60 -2.19 -12.98
CA SER A 165 2.35 -1.37 -12.02
C SER A 165 1.81 0.05 -11.91
N ASN A 166 1.24 0.58 -13.00
CA ASN A 166 0.66 1.91 -13.00
C ASN A 166 -0.73 1.88 -12.39
N TRP A 167 -0.94 2.74 -11.40
CA TRP A 167 -2.25 2.91 -10.78
C TRP A 167 -3.21 3.59 -11.76
N ILE A 168 -4.47 3.16 -11.73
CA ILE A 168 -5.54 3.85 -12.46
C ILE A 168 -6.12 4.88 -11.51
N GLU A 169 -6.07 6.15 -11.90
CA GLU A 169 -6.58 7.27 -11.11
C GLU A 169 -7.90 7.81 -11.70
N PRO A 170 -9.08 7.28 -11.31
CA PRO A 170 -10.35 7.88 -11.66
C PRO A 170 -10.49 9.30 -11.12
N ASN A 171 -11.14 10.18 -11.87
CA ASN A 171 -11.37 11.56 -11.43
C ASN A 171 -12.43 11.64 -10.30
N VAL A 172 -13.65 11.14 -10.55
CA VAL A 172 -14.69 10.99 -9.53
C VAL A 172 -15.05 9.51 -9.43
N TRP A 173 -14.92 8.92 -8.25
CA TRP A 173 -15.22 7.50 -8.08
C TRP A 173 -15.65 7.13 -6.66
N ILE A 174 -16.21 5.92 -6.55
CA ILE A 174 -16.59 5.27 -5.30
C ILE A 174 -15.78 3.98 -5.18
N ASP A 175 -15.09 3.84 -4.06
CA ASP A 175 -14.48 2.58 -3.63
C ASP A 175 -15.52 1.77 -2.83
N SER A 176 -16.15 0.80 -3.48
CA SER A 176 -17.09 -0.13 -2.83
C SER A 176 -16.40 -1.32 -2.17
N GLY A 177 -15.05 -1.33 -2.14
CA GLY A 177 -14.24 -2.26 -1.37
C GLY A 177 -13.56 -3.36 -2.19
N ASN A 178 -12.52 -3.94 -1.57
CA ASN A 178 -11.69 -5.02 -2.10
C ASN A 178 -11.02 -4.70 -3.46
N ASN A 179 -10.58 -3.46 -3.63
CA ASN A 179 -9.89 -3.01 -4.83
C ASN A 179 -8.37 -2.87 -4.60
N SER A 180 -7.56 -3.08 -5.64
CA SER A 180 -6.10 -2.80 -5.66
C SER A 180 -5.68 -2.13 -6.97
N GLY A 181 -4.68 -1.24 -6.89
CA GLY A 181 -4.15 -0.49 -8.03
C GLY A 181 -5.12 0.56 -8.63
N TRP A 182 -6.10 1.00 -7.83
CA TRP A 182 -7.09 2.02 -8.16
C TRP A 182 -6.99 3.22 -7.20
N GLY A 183 -7.19 4.42 -7.74
CA GLY A 183 -7.04 5.67 -7.02
C GLY A 183 -5.59 6.16 -7.03
N ASN A 184 -5.24 7.01 -6.07
CA ASN A 184 -3.88 7.50 -5.96
C ASN A 184 -2.98 6.37 -5.45
N GLU A 185 -1.81 6.21 -6.08
CA GLU A 185 -0.75 5.37 -5.51
C GLU A 185 -0.57 5.77 -4.04
N PRO A 186 -0.55 4.81 -3.09
CA PRO A 186 -0.32 5.12 -1.70
C PRO A 186 1.00 5.85 -1.68
N THR A 187 0.93 7.15 -1.39
CA THR A 187 2.14 7.93 -1.18
C THR A 187 2.95 7.10 -0.20
N PRO A 188 4.19 6.71 -0.54
CA PRO A 188 4.99 5.91 0.37
C PRO A 188 4.96 6.70 1.67
N THR A 189 4.24 6.17 2.66
CA THR A 189 4.28 6.73 4.01
C THR A 189 5.75 6.74 4.28
N PRO A 190 6.39 7.92 4.50
CA PRO A 190 7.84 8.00 4.53
C PRO A 190 8.26 6.89 5.47
N THR A 191 8.85 5.84 4.88
CA THR A 191 9.36 4.73 5.66
C THR A 191 10.23 5.43 6.66
N PRO A 192 9.90 5.44 7.98
CA PRO A 192 10.63 6.25 8.94
C PRO A 192 12.08 5.92 8.65
N ALA A 193 12.81 6.93 8.15
CA ALA A 193 14.14 6.72 7.60
C ALA A 193 14.83 5.90 8.67
N VAL A 194 15.25 4.68 8.33
CA VAL A 194 15.88 3.77 9.29
C VAL A 194 16.94 4.61 9.96
N THR A 195 16.65 5.07 11.17
CA THR A 195 17.62 5.78 11.98
C THR A 195 18.70 4.74 12.11
N PRO A 196 19.92 5.00 11.60
CA PRO A 196 20.91 3.95 11.39
C PRO A 196 20.94 3.12 12.66
N THR A 197 20.50 1.86 12.56
CA THR A 197 20.44 0.96 13.70
C THR A 197 21.80 1.07 14.38
N PRO A 198 21.89 1.68 15.57
CA PRO A 198 23.19 1.83 16.21
C PRO A 198 23.72 0.41 16.35
N GLU A 199 24.90 0.15 15.76
CA GLU A 199 25.63 -1.10 15.98
C GLU A 199 25.57 -1.36 17.50
N ILE A 200 24.84 -2.41 17.89
CA ILE A 200 24.76 -2.83 19.27
C ILE A 200 26.18 -3.22 19.67
N CYS A 201 26.85 -2.29 20.34
CA CYS A 201 28.14 -2.54 20.92
C CYS A 201 27.97 -3.44 22.13
N CYS A 202 28.18 -4.74 21.94
CA CYS A 202 28.12 -5.74 23.00
C CYS A 202 29.21 -5.57 24.08
N ASN A 203 29.96 -4.45 24.13
CA ASN A 203 31.09 -4.25 25.03
C ASN A 203 31.15 -2.81 25.57
N VAL A 204 30.86 -2.62 26.87
CA VAL A 204 31.04 -1.34 27.58
C VAL A 204 32.54 -1.04 27.75
N VAL A 205 33.01 0.14 27.32
CA VAL A 205 34.41 0.58 27.44
C VAL A 205 34.58 1.65 28.53
N SER A 206 33.62 2.58 28.67
CA SER A 206 33.73 3.66 29.66
C SER A 206 32.37 4.08 30.23
N ILE A 207 32.39 4.68 31.42
CA ILE A 207 31.23 5.31 32.06
C ILE A 207 31.54 6.81 32.23
N LYS A 208 30.73 7.67 31.60
CA LYS A 208 30.73 9.12 31.83
C LYS A 208 29.67 9.48 32.88
N LEU A 209 29.98 10.46 33.73
CA LEU A 209 29.08 10.93 34.77
C LEU A 209 28.85 12.43 34.60
N PHE A 210 27.59 12.85 34.59
CA PHE A 210 27.19 14.25 34.61
C PHE A 210 26.27 14.51 35.82
N PRO A 211 26.61 15.46 36.70
CA PRO A 211 27.84 16.25 36.72
C PRO A 211 29.07 15.42 37.17
N LYS A 212 30.28 15.80 36.70
CA LYS A 212 31.56 15.11 37.06
C LYS A 212 31.93 15.23 38.55
N LYS A 213 31.42 16.25 39.23
CA LYS A 213 31.56 16.50 40.67
C LYS A 213 30.22 17.01 41.19
N LEU A 214 29.77 16.49 42.33
CA LEU A 214 28.48 16.88 42.88
C LEU A 214 28.64 17.71 44.15
N ARG A 215 27.94 18.85 44.21
CA ARG A 215 27.83 19.73 45.37
C ARG A 215 26.39 19.73 45.85
N LEU A 216 26.16 19.37 47.12
CA LEU A 216 24.83 19.28 47.74
C LEU A 216 24.79 20.09 49.05
N LYS A 217 23.60 20.65 49.38
CA LYS A 217 23.30 21.19 50.71
C LYS A 217 22.59 20.10 51.55
N LYS A 218 22.62 20.22 52.89
CA LYS A 218 21.98 19.25 53.79
C LYS A 218 20.48 19.15 53.45
N GLY A 219 19.95 17.92 53.38
CA GLY A 219 18.54 17.66 53.06
C GLY A 219 18.16 17.79 51.58
N LYS A 220 19.06 18.24 50.70
CA LYS A 220 18.77 18.40 49.26
C LYS A 220 19.23 17.18 48.44
N SER A 221 18.60 17.01 47.29
CA SER A 221 18.89 15.96 46.30
C SER A 221 19.34 16.59 44.98
N LYS A 222 20.16 15.86 44.22
CA LYS A 222 20.42 16.17 42.81
C LYS A 222 20.49 14.88 41.99
N SER A 223 20.08 15.00 40.74
CA SER A 223 20.25 13.96 39.74
C SER A 223 21.71 13.86 39.29
N VAL A 224 22.12 12.63 38.98
CA VAL A 224 23.37 12.27 38.35
C VAL A 224 23.04 11.30 37.22
N THR A 225 23.41 11.69 36.01
CA THR A 225 23.30 10.86 34.81
C THR A 225 24.59 10.10 34.61
N ALA A 226 24.49 8.78 34.47
CA ALA A 226 25.58 7.90 34.08
C ALA A 226 25.37 7.43 32.64
N THR A 227 26.30 7.74 31.75
CA THR A 227 26.25 7.35 30.33
C THR A 227 27.27 6.25 30.06
N LEU A 228 26.83 5.13 29.48
CA LEU A 228 27.70 4.05 29.03
C LEU A 228 28.19 4.30 27.60
N ILE A 229 29.48 4.10 27.37
CA ILE A 229 30.09 4.25 26.05
C ILE A 229 30.84 2.96 25.70
N GLY A 230 30.51 2.36 24.56
CA GLY A 230 31.11 1.16 24.02
C GLY A 230 32.31 1.41 23.08
N LYS A 231 32.80 0.33 22.44
CA LYS A 231 33.87 0.41 21.43
C LYS A 231 33.40 1.23 20.22
N LYS A 232 34.28 2.00 19.57
CA LYS A 232 33.90 3.00 18.52
C LYS A 232 32.98 4.14 18.99
N ALA A 233 32.92 4.43 20.30
CA ALA A 233 32.17 5.56 20.89
C ALA A 233 30.62 5.48 20.78
N CYS A 234 30.06 4.31 20.52
CA CYS A 234 28.62 4.03 20.59
C CYS A 234 28.04 4.12 22.02
N LEU A 235 26.74 4.38 22.13
CA LEU A 235 25.97 4.38 23.37
C LEU A 235 25.41 2.97 23.63
N VAL A 236 25.28 2.56 24.90
CA VAL A 236 24.85 1.20 25.28
C VAL A 236 23.50 1.24 26.00
N GLU A 237 22.43 0.79 25.34
CA GLU A 237 21.05 0.69 25.86
C GLU A 237 20.79 -0.63 26.61
N GLY A 238 19.87 -0.64 27.58
CA GLY A 238 19.39 -1.83 28.28
C GLY A 238 20.37 -2.43 29.30
N GLU A 239 21.56 -1.85 29.46
CA GLU A 239 22.64 -2.39 30.28
C GLU A 239 22.57 -1.89 31.72
N ARG A 240 22.89 -2.77 32.68
CA ARG A 240 22.69 -2.51 34.11
C ARG A 240 23.85 -1.71 34.70
N ILE A 241 23.55 -0.54 35.26
CA ILE A 241 24.48 0.23 36.09
C ILE A 241 24.15 0.03 37.58
N LYS A 242 25.11 -0.52 38.32
CA LYS A 242 25.05 -0.65 39.79
C LYS A 242 25.76 0.52 40.46
N ALA A 243 25.05 1.27 41.29
CA ALA A 243 25.59 2.36 42.07
C ALA A 243 25.76 1.97 43.55
N ARG A 244 26.99 2.09 44.05
CA ARG A 244 27.36 1.76 45.44
C ARG A 244 28.06 2.93 46.10
N ILE A 245 27.53 3.37 47.24
CA ILE A 245 28.22 4.32 48.10
C ILE A 245 29.43 3.62 48.74
N THR A 246 30.62 4.10 48.41
CA THR A 246 31.91 3.56 48.90
C THR A 246 32.46 4.34 50.09
N LYS A 247 32.13 5.64 50.20
CA LYS A 247 32.46 6.47 51.36
C LYS A 247 31.28 7.39 51.69
N GLY A 248 30.94 7.53 52.97
CA GLY A 248 29.87 8.43 53.43
C GLY A 248 28.47 7.82 53.45
N ARG A 249 28.32 6.49 53.61
CA ARG A 249 27.03 5.79 53.66
C ARG A 249 26.04 6.34 54.70
N ARG A 250 26.52 6.84 55.83
CA ARG A 250 25.70 7.50 56.88
C ARG A 250 25.25 8.92 56.50
N HIS A 251 25.82 9.52 55.44
CA HIS A 251 25.62 10.92 55.08
C HIS A 251 24.86 11.12 53.76
N ILE A 252 24.89 10.14 52.84
CA ILE A 252 24.15 10.19 51.58
C ILE A 252 23.28 8.96 51.38
N ARG A 253 22.17 9.14 50.64
CA ARG A 253 21.39 8.08 50.03
C ARG A 253 21.53 8.19 48.51
N ILE A 254 21.47 7.06 47.82
CA ILE A 254 21.31 7.01 46.37
C ILE A 254 20.10 6.15 46.03
N SER A 255 19.30 6.58 45.06
CA SER A 255 18.16 5.85 44.53
C SER A 255 18.03 6.06 43.02
N PRO A 256 17.76 5.02 42.22
CA PRO A 256 17.85 3.61 42.60
C PRO A 256 19.30 3.17 42.88
N LYS A 257 19.53 1.97 43.44
CA LYS A 257 20.90 1.42 43.58
C LYS A 257 21.36 0.66 42.32
N CYS A 258 20.43 0.35 41.43
CA CYS A 258 20.65 -0.34 40.17
C CYS A 258 19.56 0.13 39.21
N THR A 259 19.93 0.51 38.00
CA THR A 259 18.97 0.77 36.91
C THR A 259 19.60 0.35 35.58
N ILE A 260 18.77 0.17 34.56
CA ILE A 260 19.19 -0.06 33.18
C ILE A 260 19.36 1.28 32.45
N THR A 261 20.15 1.28 31.38
CA THR A 261 20.27 2.43 30.48
C THR A 261 19.10 2.51 29.50
N ASP A 262 18.70 3.73 29.15
CA ASP A 262 17.71 4.03 28.12
C ASP A 262 18.31 4.03 26.70
N SER A 263 17.52 4.40 25.69
CA SER A 263 17.91 4.52 24.28
C SER A 263 19.04 5.52 24.01
N ASN A 264 19.37 6.38 24.98
CA ASN A 264 20.51 7.29 24.92
C ASN A 264 21.75 6.74 25.67
N GLY A 265 21.70 5.48 26.11
CA GLY A 265 22.73 4.86 26.93
C GLY A 265 22.88 5.49 28.32
N GLN A 266 21.82 6.13 28.82
CA GLN A 266 21.83 6.89 30.06
C GLN A 266 21.05 6.20 31.17
N ALA A 267 21.56 6.31 32.39
CA ALA A 267 20.94 5.81 33.60
C ALA A 267 20.97 6.90 34.66
N GLU A 268 19.79 7.26 35.17
CA GLU A 268 19.64 8.36 36.13
C GLU A 268 19.66 7.87 37.57
N PHE A 269 20.37 8.62 38.43
CA PHE A 269 20.49 8.34 39.85
C PHE A 269 20.30 9.61 40.68
N ILE A 270 19.42 9.55 41.67
CA ILE A 270 19.20 10.65 42.60
C ILE A 270 20.07 10.45 43.85
N ILE A 271 20.93 11.42 44.17
CA ILE A 271 21.74 11.43 45.39
C ILE A 271 21.19 12.46 46.35
N THR A 272 20.81 12.00 47.54
CA THR A 272 20.23 12.82 48.62
C THR A 272 21.21 12.96 49.78
N ALA A 273 21.43 14.18 50.26
CA ALA A 273 22.22 14.45 51.45
C ALA A 273 21.38 14.31 52.74
N ARG A 274 21.72 13.35 53.62
CA ARG A 274 20.99 13.07 54.87
C ARG A 274 21.59 13.77 56.10
N LYS A 275 22.92 13.80 56.21
CA LYS A 275 23.67 14.46 57.30
C LYS A 275 24.77 15.32 56.69
N GLY A 276 25.44 16.18 57.46
CA GLY A 276 26.53 17.02 56.93
C GLY A 276 27.64 16.18 56.28
N ILE A 277 27.86 16.32 54.98
CA ILE A 277 28.85 15.52 54.22
C ILE A 277 30.19 16.28 54.13
N ARG A 278 31.26 15.88 54.83
CA ARG A 278 32.59 16.44 54.50
C ARG A 278 33.01 16.01 53.09
N HIS A 279 33.10 14.70 52.84
CA HIS A 279 33.31 14.10 51.50
C HIS A 279 32.65 12.72 51.40
N ALA A 280 31.87 12.47 50.33
CA ALA A 280 31.33 11.16 50.01
C ALA A 280 31.76 10.70 48.60
N ARG A 281 31.76 9.38 48.39
CA ARG A 281 32.12 8.77 47.10
C ARG A 281 31.06 7.73 46.72
N VAL A 282 30.61 7.81 45.48
CA VAL A 282 29.68 6.84 44.88
C VAL A 282 30.39 6.19 43.69
N ARG A 283 30.42 4.87 43.67
CA ARG A 283 30.98 4.09 42.56
C ARG A 283 29.83 3.57 41.70
N PHE A 284 29.90 3.83 40.41
CA PHE A 284 29.06 3.26 39.37
C PHE A 284 29.85 2.14 38.69
N ARG A 285 29.21 0.98 38.48
CA ARG A 285 29.80 -0.20 37.83
C ARG A 285 28.81 -0.77 36.81
N SER A 286 29.31 -1.07 35.63
CA SER A 286 28.67 -1.94 34.63
C SER A 286 29.77 -2.85 34.09
N TRP A 287 29.49 -4.16 33.99
CA TRP A 287 30.47 -5.20 33.67
C TRP A 287 31.76 -5.04 34.50
N ASP A 288 32.90 -4.84 33.84
CA ASP A 288 34.21 -4.61 34.49
C ASP A 288 34.61 -3.13 34.60
N VAL A 289 33.84 -2.24 33.96
CA VAL A 289 34.10 -0.81 33.97
C VAL A 289 33.55 -0.16 35.24
N ARG A 290 34.33 0.75 35.83
CA ARG A 290 33.99 1.43 37.08
C ARG A 290 34.28 2.93 36.99
N LYS A 291 33.38 3.76 37.50
CA LYS A 291 33.59 5.21 37.66
C LYS A 291 33.18 5.68 39.05
N VAL A 292 33.92 6.64 39.61
CA VAL A 292 33.67 7.18 40.95
C VAL A 292 33.30 8.64 40.88
N LEU A 293 32.12 8.98 41.41
CA LEU A 293 31.68 10.34 41.65
C LEU A 293 32.13 10.81 43.04
N ARG A 294 32.70 12.02 43.09
CA ARG A 294 32.99 12.72 44.35
C ARG A 294 31.83 13.67 44.67
N VAL A 295 31.31 13.55 45.90
CA VAL A 295 30.22 14.39 46.42
C VAL A 295 30.77 15.22 47.59
N LYS A 296 30.62 16.54 47.53
CA LYS A 296 31.00 17.48 48.61
C LYS A 296 29.76 18.21 49.13
N LEU A 297 29.69 18.44 50.44
CA LEU A 297 28.72 19.40 50.97
C LEU A 297 29.24 20.82 50.77
N VAL A 298 28.31 21.72 50.50
CA VAL A 298 28.56 23.16 50.55
C VAL A 298 27.80 23.70 51.75
N HIS A 299 28.50 24.38 52.66
CA HIS A 299 27.87 25.26 53.63
C HIS A 299 27.74 26.64 52.96
N GLY A 300 26.56 27.26 53.03
CA GLY A 300 26.38 28.59 52.44
C GLY A 300 24.94 29.07 52.50
N GLN A 301 24.78 30.14 53.28
CA GLN A 301 23.71 31.12 53.42
C GLN A 301 23.20 31.60 52.04
N GLU A 302 21.96 32.08 52.00
CA GLU A 302 21.37 32.78 50.85
C GLU A 302 22.19 34.04 50.53
N ASP A 303 22.29 34.34 49.23
CA ASP A 303 22.41 35.72 48.74
C ASP A 303 22.15 35.73 47.21
N PRO A 304 21.72 36.88 46.67
CA PRO A 304 20.39 37.03 46.04
C PRO A 304 20.26 36.52 44.61
#